data_AF-A0A2V8SVV5-F1
#
_entry.id   AF-A0A2V8SVV5-F1
#
_cell.length_a   1.000
_cell.length_b   1.000
_cell.length_c   1.000
_cell.angle_alpha   90.00
_cell.angle_beta   90.00
_cell.angle_gamma   90.00
#
_symmetry.space_group_name_H-M   'P 1'
#
loop_
_entity.id
_entity.type
_entity.pdbx_description
1 polymer ?
#
loop_
_entity_poly.entity_id
_entity_poly.type
_entity_poly.pdbx_seq_one_letter_code
_entity_poly.pdbx_strand_id
1 'polypeptide(L)'
;KNNYAIQANLGIQRQITRSMSLEVVYQMYHGLHIQQPVPLNYCEAGTPGCPATNAAQAAALLTRNFRVLGPLLRVCSTGVLNQTDTQCGRVNDAGITQFTDYQSRGSSIYHGVTFSLTKRFSDYFSFQANYTFSKAIDDQTDFNSAFAPPFPTRLNTERSLSTFDVRNNFVVSGVFQSPFKGGAGHNFASRALADMTFSPSIFIRSGIPFTIRTGTDINGDTRSGTDRLFYIGRNTGIGPNYRSVNARLAKSFRFGAESPKRIEISADGSNLFNRTNFASVNELVPTAFDAAGNPTAVDYLFSTVRLKGRRDRDFRRGDPLSFTSAFNARQILLGLKFAF
;
A
#
# COMPACT_ATOMS: atom_id res chain seq x y z
N LYS A 1 14.60 13.73 19.82
CA LYS A 1 13.68 13.21 20.87
C LYS A 1 13.57 11.71 20.66
N ASN A 2 13.39 10.92 21.71
CA ASN A 2 13.26 9.47 21.53
C ASN A 2 11.90 9.13 20.92
N ASN A 3 11.91 8.23 19.92
CA ASN A 3 10.72 7.67 19.30
C ASN A 3 10.05 6.70 20.30
N TYR A 4 8.73 6.77 20.42
CA TYR A 4 7.94 5.85 21.21
C TYR A 4 6.55 5.67 20.61
N ALA A 5 5.86 4.61 21.04
CA ALA A 5 4.49 4.31 20.63
C ALA A 5 3.57 4.21 21.85
N ILE A 6 2.38 4.77 21.71
CA ILE A 6 1.27 4.58 22.65
C ILE A 6 0.35 3.53 22.04
N GLN A 7 0.00 2.50 22.81
CA GLN A 7 -0.88 1.44 22.36
C GLN A 7 -2.09 1.29 23.29
N ALA A 8 -3.24 0.98 22.71
CA ALA A 8 -4.43 0.59 23.44
C ALA A 8 -5.09 -0.60 22.74
N ASN A 9 -5.58 -1.55 23.52
CA ASN A 9 -6.32 -2.70 23.00
C ASN A 9 -7.56 -2.94 23.86
N LEU A 10 -8.61 -3.45 23.22
CA LEU A 10 -9.83 -3.89 23.88
C LEU A 10 -10.37 -5.09 23.12
N GLY A 11 -10.53 -6.21 23.80
CA GLY A 11 -11.04 -7.45 23.20
C GLY A 11 -12.27 -7.96 23.95
N ILE A 12 -13.28 -8.38 23.21
CA ILE A 12 -14.43 -9.12 23.75
C ILE A 12 -14.53 -10.42 22.96
N GLN A 13 -14.55 -11.54 23.67
CA GLN A 13 -14.76 -12.85 23.08
C GLN A 13 -16.01 -13.49 23.67
N ARG A 14 -16.83 -14.09 22.80
CA ARG A 14 -18.01 -14.85 23.20
C ARG A 14 -18.09 -16.15 22.45
N GLN A 15 -18.33 -17.22 23.19
CA GLN A 15 -18.75 -18.49 22.61
C GLN A 15 -20.20 -18.37 22.12
N ILE A 16 -20.44 -18.63 20.83
CA ILE A 16 -21.78 -18.57 20.21
C ILE A 16 -22.44 -19.95 20.27
N THR A 17 -21.67 -21.00 19.98
CA THR A 17 -22.12 -22.39 20.05
C THR A 17 -21.04 -23.23 20.73
N ARG A 18 -21.32 -24.52 20.99
CA ARG A 18 -20.32 -25.45 21.58
C ARG A 18 -19.01 -25.52 20.79
N SER A 19 -19.04 -25.22 19.50
CA SER A 19 -17.87 -25.28 18.61
C SER A 19 -17.52 -23.97 17.91
N MET A 20 -18.25 -22.87 18.17
CA MET A 20 -18.00 -21.57 17.55
C MET A 20 -17.79 -20.45 18.56
N SER A 21 -16.82 -19.58 18.30
CA SER A 21 -16.60 -18.35 19.05
C SER A 21 -16.46 -17.16 18.11
N LEU A 22 -17.00 -16.02 18.53
CA LEU A 22 -16.76 -14.72 17.94
C LEU A 22 -15.89 -13.89 18.87
N GLU A 23 -14.89 -13.25 18.31
CA GLU A 23 -14.03 -12.29 18.99
C GLU A 23 -14.07 -10.97 18.23
N VAL A 24 -14.14 -9.87 18.97
CA VAL A 24 -14.04 -8.51 18.45
C VAL A 24 -12.92 -7.82 19.19
N VAL A 25 -11.89 -7.38 18.46
CA VAL A 25 -10.71 -6.73 19.02
C VAL A 25 -10.54 -5.35 18.39
N TYR A 26 -10.53 -4.32 19.21
CA TYR A 26 -10.07 -2.99 18.84
C TYR A 26 -8.60 -2.81 19.23
N GLN A 27 -7.82 -2.21 18.34
CA GLN A 27 -6.41 -1.86 18.55
C GLN A 27 -6.13 -0.44 18.08
N MET A 28 -5.34 0.28 18.86
CA MET A 28 -4.79 1.59 18.53
C MET A 28 -3.27 1.55 18.69
N TYR A 29 -2.56 2.12 17.72
CA TYR A 29 -1.14 2.42 17.83
C TYR A 29 -0.92 3.89 17.43
N HIS A 30 -0.28 4.67 18.29
CA HIS A 30 0.09 6.06 18.01
C HIS A 30 1.60 6.22 18.17
N GLY A 31 2.31 6.31 17.05
CA GLY A 31 3.74 6.61 17.02
C GLY A 31 4.00 8.11 17.13
N LEU A 32 4.96 8.48 17.97
CA LEU A 32 5.35 9.86 18.25
C LEU A 32 6.86 10.02 18.18
N HIS A 33 7.30 11.19 17.71
CA HIS A 33 8.72 11.49 17.48
C HIS A 33 9.38 10.54 16.48
N ILE A 34 8.61 10.12 15.47
CA ILE A 34 9.13 9.35 14.35
C ILE A 34 10.15 10.22 13.61
N GLN A 35 11.24 9.61 13.15
CA GLN A 35 12.33 10.29 12.49
C GLN A 35 11.93 10.71 11.07
N GLN A 36 12.07 12.01 10.76
CA GLN A 36 11.70 12.62 9.49
C GLN A 36 12.88 13.23 8.76
N PRO A 37 13.08 12.94 7.45
CA PRO A 37 14.06 13.64 6.66
C PRO A 37 13.60 15.08 6.42
N VAL A 38 14.48 16.01 6.77
CA VAL A 38 14.34 17.44 6.55
C VAL A 38 15.47 17.87 5.62
N PRO A 39 15.18 18.12 4.34
CA PRO A 39 16.22 18.58 3.44
C PRO A 39 16.69 19.97 3.86
N LEU A 40 18.02 20.17 3.83
CA LEU A 40 18.66 21.40 4.26
C LEU A 40 19.45 22.09 3.15
N ASN A 41 19.53 21.49 1.95
CA ASN A 41 20.33 22.04 0.84
C ASN A 41 19.61 23.13 0.03
N TYR A 42 18.50 23.68 0.53
CA TYR A 42 17.77 24.71 -0.20
C TYR A 42 17.20 25.79 0.72
N CYS A 43 16.93 26.94 0.12
CA CYS A 43 16.19 28.04 0.73
C CYS A 43 15.07 28.49 -0.23
N GLU A 44 14.08 29.21 0.29
CA GLU A 44 12.99 29.75 -0.54
C GLU A 44 13.49 30.94 -1.36
N ALA A 45 13.53 30.78 -2.69
CA ALA A 45 14.08 31.78 -3.59
C ALA A 45 13.26 33.08 -3.53
N GLY A 46 13.94 34.22 -3.46
CA GLY A 46 13.33 35.54 -3.34
C GLY A 46 13.06 36.00 -1.90
N THR A 47 13.31 35.15 -0.90
CA THR A 47 13.24 35.57 0.51
C THR A 47 14.52 36.31 0.95
N PRO A 48 14.49 37.16 1.99
CA PRO A 48 15.67 37.83 2.50
C PRO A 48 16.79 36.83 2.83
N GLY A 49 17.98 37.01 2.24
CA GLY A 49 19.10 36.06 2.39
C GLY A 49 19.02 34.84 1.46
N CYS A 50 18.09 34.79 0.52
CA CYS A 50 18.02 33.75 -0.51
C CYS A 50 17.61 34.34 -1.87
N PRO A 51 18.44 35.17 -2.51
CA PRO A 51 18.14 35.75 -3.82
C PRO A 51 18.13 34.67 -4.91
N ALA A 52 17.45 34.92 -6.04
CA ALA A 52 17.49 34.01 -7.19
C ALA A 52 18.94 33.79 -7.69
N THR A 53 19.28 32.56 -8.11
CA THR A 53 20.64 32.24 -8.59
C THR A 53 20.90 32.68 -10.02
N ASN A 54 19.85 32.82 -10.83
CA ASN A 54 19.95 33.11 -12.25
C ASN A 54 18.70 33.82 -12.78
N ALA A 55 18.80 34.34 -14.01
CA ALA A 55 17.70 35.06 -14.67
C ALA A 55 16.43 34.21 -14.86
N ALA A 56 16.58 32.90 -15.06
CA ALA A 56 15.45 31.99 -15.22
C ALA A 56 14.64 31.83 -13.91
N GLN A 57 15.32 31.64 -12.77
CA GLN A 57 14.67 31.64 -11.45
C GLN A 57 14.06 33.00 -11.13
N ALA A 58 14.76 34.11 -11.44
CA ALA A 58 14.23 35.45 -11.22
C ALA A 58 12.94 35.70 -12.02
N ALA A 59 12.92 35.30 -13.30
CA ALA A 59 11.73 35.39 -14.15
C ALA A 59 10.60 34.46 -13.68
N ALA A 60 10.93 33.24 -13.22
CA ALA A 60 9.97 32.31 -12.67
C ALA A 60 9.31 32.89 -11.41
N LEU A 61 10.05 33.52 -10.49
CA LEU A 61 9.49 34.16 -9.29
C LEU A 61 8.44 35.23 -9.60
N LEU A 62 8.60 35.98 -10.70
CA LEU A 62 7.64 37.02 -11.12
C LEU A 62 6.32 36.46 -11.68
N THR A 63 6.36 35.24 -12.24
CA THR A 63 5.23 34.66 -13.02
C THR A 63 4.67 33.38 -12.38
N ARG A 64 5.22 32.92 -11.25
CA ARG A 64 4.87 31.65 -10.61
C ARG A 64 3.46 31.67 -10.01
N ASN A 65 2.69 30.65 -10.35
CA ASN A 65 1.42 30.37 -9.67
C ASN A 65 1.66 29.65 -8.33
N PHE A 66 1.83 30.42 -7.25
CA PHE A 66 2.09 29.89 -5.91
C PHE A 66 0.99 28.97 -5.37
N ARG A 67 -0.25 29.08 -5.86
CA ARG A 67 -1.35 28.20 -5.42
C ARG A 67 -1.21 26.78 -5.97
N VAL A 68 -0.65 26.65 -7.17
CA VAL A 68 -0.47 25.37 -7.87
C VAL A 68 0.90 24.77 -7.59
N LEU A 69 1.95 25.58 -7.69
CA LEU A 69 3.35 25.15 -7.68
C LEU A 69 4.03 25.36 -6.32
N GLY A 70 3.45 26.17 -5.43
CA GLY A 70 4.06 26.48 -4.14
C GLY A 70 5.25 27.44 -4.25
N PRO A 71 6.06 27.58 -3.21
CA PRO A 71 7.31 28.35 -3.29
C PRO A 71 8.29 27.74 -4.28
N LEU A 72 9.17 28.58 -4.83
CA LEU A 72 10.34 28.13 -5.58
C LEU A 72 11.52 28.02 -4.61
N LEU A 73 12.29 26.95 -4.72
CA LEU A 73 13.45 26.64 -3.93
C LEU A 73 14.71 26.93 -4.75
N ARG A 74 15.72 27.45 -4.07
CA ARG A 74 17.07 27.64 -4.56
C ARG A 74 17.95 26.61 -3.86
N VAL A 75 18.60 25.75 -4.63
CA VAL A 75 19.65 24.90 -4.11
C VAL A 75 20.82 25.77 -3.67
N CYS A 76 21.30 25.53 -2.47
CA CYS A 76 22.47 26.18 -1.93
C CYS A 76 23.72 25.49 -2.51
N SER A 77 24.01 25.74 -3.79
CA SER A 77 25.32 25.44 -4.39
C SER A 77 25.60 26.51 -5.44
N THR A 78 26.71 27.22 -5.29
CA THR A 78 27.29 27.94 -6.42
C THR A 78 28.22 26.94 -7.12
N GLY A 79 28.20 26.88 -8.45
CA GLY A 79 29.06 26.02 -9.27
C GLY A 79 30.55 26.38 -9.21
N VAL A 80 31.01 26.99 -8.10
CA VAL A 80 32.37 27.45 -7.87
C VAL A 80 32.83 26.79 -6.58
N LEU A 81 33.70 25.78 -6.71
CA LEU A 81 34.44 25.20 -5.59
C LEU A 81 35.10 26.36 -4.81
N ASN A 82 34.86 26.45 -3.49
CA ASN A 82 35.35 27.49 -2.56
C ASN A 82 34.59 28.82 -2.45
N GLN A 83 33.34 28.93 -2.91
CA GLN A 83 32.46 30.03 -2.45
C GLN A 83 31.53 29.54 -1.34
N THR A 84 31.71 30.07 -0.12
CA THR A 84 30.73 29.93 0.95
C THR A 84 29.48 30.71 0.57
N ASP A 85 28.39 30.01 0.23
CA ASP A 85 27.07 30.61 0.27
C ASP A 85 26.69 30.88 1.74
N THR A 86 27.23 31.97 2.28
CA THR A 86 26.94 32.46 3.63
C THR A 86 25.50 32.89 3.79
N GLN A 87 24.75 33.06 2.69
CA GLN A 87 23.35 33.46 2.71
C GLN A 87 22.42 32.29 3.07
N CYS A 88 22.79 31.05 2.72
CA CYS A 88 22.14 29.83 3.24
C CYS A 88 22.64 29.40 4.64
N GLY A 89 23.57 30.13 5.26
CA GLY A 89 24.01 29.92 6.64
C GLY A 89 24.85 28.66 6.92
N ARG A 90 25.29 27.90 5.90
CA ARG A 90 26.20 26.74 6.06
C ARG A 90 27.09 26.55 4.83
N VAL A 91 28.30 26.02 5.04
CA VAL A 91 29.24 25.66 3.97
C VAL A 91 28.62 24.52 3.16
N ASN A 92 28.12 24.84 1.97
CA ASN A 92 27.60 23.85 1.04
C ASN A 92 28.68 23.52 0.01
N ASP A 93 29.13 22.27 0.00
CA ASP A 93 29.96 21.71 -1.05
C ASP A 93 29.08 21.41 -2.27
N ALA A 94 29.44 21.96 -3.43
CA ALA A 94 28.73 21.78 -4.69
C ALA A 94 28.71 20.32 -5.19
N GLY A 95 29.50 19.42 -4.58
CA GLY A 95 29.44 17.98 -4.79
C GLY A 95 28.34 17.24 -4.01
N ILE A 96 27.67 17.91 -3.06
CA ILE A 96 26.64 17.28 -2.21
C ILE A 96 25.26 17.40 -2.88
N THR A 97 24.87 16.35 -3.59
CA THR A 97 23.53 16.22 -4.20
C THR A 97 22.41 16.06 -3.16
N GLN A 98 22.76 15.66 -1.92
CA GLN A 98 21.80 15.41 -0.86
C GLN A 98 22.35 15.82 0.51
N PHE A 99 21.85 16.93 1.06
CA PHE A 99 22.06 17.33 2.46
C PHE A 99 20.72 17.27 3.20
N THR A 100 20.57 16.32 4.11
CA THR A 100 19.30 16.02 4.81
C THR A 100 19.59 15.81 6.29
N ASP A 101 18.89 16.57 7.14
CA ASP A 101 18.87 16.36 8.58
C ASP A 101 17.69 15.43 8.94
N TYR A 102 17.78 14.76 10.09
CA TYR A 102 16.76 13.83 10.52
C TYR A 102 16.18 14.25 11.86
N GLN A 103 14.92 14.66 11.85
CA GLN A 103 14.28 15.26 13.02
C GLN A 103 13.20 14.33 13.59
N SER A 104 13.17 14.15 14.91
CA SER A 104 12.16 13.33 15.60
C SER A 104 10.84 14.09 15.76
N ARG A 105 10.14 14.35 14.66
CA ARG A 105 8.95 15.21 14.60
C ARG A 105 7.73 14.56 13.94
N GLY A 106 7.89 13.39 13.32
CA GLY A 106 6.79 12.67 12.67
C GLY A 106 5.85 11.99 13.66
N SER A 107 4.65 11.66 13.18
CA SER A 107 3.62 10.95 13.95
C SER A 107 2.71 10.11 13.06
N SER A 108 2.50 8.86 13.47
CA SER A 108 1.56 7.92 12.85
C SER A 108 0.47 7.52 13.83
N ILE A 109 -0.75 7.28 13.34
CA ILE A 109 -1.84 6.74 14.15
C ILE A 109 -2.61 5.68 13.36
N TYR A 110 -2.79 4.52 13.98
CA TYR A 110 -3.56 3.41 13.49
C TYR A 110 -4.72 3.13 14.43
N HIS A 111 -5.90 2.93 13.86
CA HIS A 111 -7.05 2.34 14.52
C HIS A 111 -7.52 1.14 13.72
N GLY A 112 -7.77 0.01 14.37
CA GLY A 112 -8.29 -1.18 13.73
C GLY A 112 -9.30 -1.90 14.61
N VAL A 113 -10.38 -2.37 14.00
CA VAL A 113 -11.30 -3.33 14.61
C VAL A 113 -11.25 -4.61 13.80
N THR A 114 -10.95 -5.73 14.46
CA THR A 114 -10.93 -7.05 13.86
C THR A 114 -12.06 -7.89 14.45
N PHE A 115 -12.87 -8.47 13.56
CA PHE A 115 -13.90 -9.45 13.87
C PHE A 115 -13.38 -10.82 13.47
N SER A 116 -13.25 -11.73 14.44
CA SER A 116 -12.73 -13.08 14.23
C SER A 116 -13.79 -14.11 14.58
N LEU A 117 -14.30 -14.83 13.58
CA LEU A 117 -15.22 -15.94 13.76
C LEU A 117 -14.46 -17.24 13.56
N THR A 118 -14.44 -18.09 14.60
CA THR A 118 -13.75 -19.38 14.57
C THR A 118 -14.74 -20.49 14.86
N LYS A 119 -14.83 -21.47 13.95
CA LYS A 119 -15.45 -22.78 14.20
C LYS A 119 -14.36 -23.85 14.35
N ARG A 120 -14.32 -24.48 15.53
CA ARG A 120 -13.55 -25.70 15.77
C ARG A 120 -14.14 -26.87 15.00
N PHE A 121 -13.28 -27.81 14.61
CA PHE A 121 -13.69 -28.96 13.82
C PHE A 121 -14.77 -29.77 14.54
N SER A 122 -15.94 -29.83 13.92
CA SER A 122 -17.12 -30.57 14.38
C SER A 122 -18.08 -30.69 13.22
N ASP A 123 -18.86 -31.77 13.17
CA ASP A 123 -19.83 -32.03 12.10
C ASP A 123 -19.20 -31.94 10.70
N TYR A 124 -17.98 -32.47 10.56
CA TYR A 124 -17.20 -32.55 9.33
C TYR A 124 -16.58 -31.24 8.81
N PHE A 125 -16.64 -30.12 9.54
CA PHE A 125 -15.97 -28.90 9.08
C PHE A 125 -15.39 -28.01 10.19
N SER A 126 -14.37 -27.25 9.83
CA SER A 126 -13.84 -26.12 10.59
C SER A 126 -13.64 -24.93 9.66
N PHE A 127 -13.69 -23.72 10.22
CA PHE A 127 -13.31 -22.53 9.48
C PHE A 127 -12.88 -21.41 10.43
N GLN A 128 -12.13 -20.46 9.88
CA GLN A 128 -11.79 -19.21 10.51
C GLN A 128 -12.04 -18.09 9.52
N ALA A 129 -12.79 -17.07 9.92
CA ALA A 129 -13.04 -15.85 9.15
C ALA A 129 -12.60 -14.64 9.96
N ASN A 130 -11.77 -13.79 9.37
CA ASN A 130 -11.29 -12.56 9.97
C ASN A 130 -11.65 -11.39 9.06
N TYR A 131 -12.28 -10.37 9.64
CA TYR A 131 -12.52 -9.10 8.97
C TYR A 131 -11.91 -7.97 9.78
N THR A 132 -10.98 -7.23 9.19
CA THR A 132 -10.38 -6.04 9.79
C THR A 132 -10.86 -4.81 9.03
N PHE A 133 -11.47 -3.89 9.77
CA PHE A 133 -11.70 -2.52 9.33
C PHE A 133 -10.71 -1.61 10.04
N SER A 134 -9.86 -0.91 9.27
CA SER A 134 -8.80 -0.11 9.86
C SER A 134 -8.60 1.23 9.17
N LYS A 135 -7.96 2.15 9.87
CA LYS A 135 -7.51 3.43 9.35
C LYS A 135 -6.12 3.73 9.87
N ALA A 136 -5.16 3.89 8.96
CA ALA A 136 -3.81 4.33 9.25
C ALA A 136 -3.59 5.72 8.66
N ILE A 137 -3.09 6.66 9.48
CA ILE A 137 -2.67 7.99 9.07
C ILE A 137 -1.22 8.17 9.51
N ASP A 138 -0.37 8.68 8.63
CA ASP A 138 0.97 9.12 8.97
C ASP A 138 1.33 10.40 8.21
N ASP A 139 2.33 11.12 8.69
CA ASP A 139 2.97 12.23 7.97
C ASP A 139 4.18 11.78 7.16
N GLN A 140 4.57 10.50 7.28
CA GLN A 140 5.73 9.97 6.62
C GLN A 140 5.69 8.45 6.57
N THR A 141 6.22 7.88 5.49
CA THR A 141 6.28 6.43 5.29
C THR A 141 7.54 5.82 5.91
N ASP A 142 8.69 6.44 5.70
CA ASP A 142 10.01 5.92 6.08
C ASP A 142 10.99 7.09 6.24
N PHE A 143 12.08 6.91 7.00
CA PHE A 143 13.10 7.94 7.21
C PHE A 143 13.86 8.30 5.94
N ASN A 144 13.88 7.44 4.92
CA ASN A 144 14.58 7.69 3.66
C ASN A 144 14.21 9.05 3.04
N SER A 145 15.22 9.79 2.57
CA SER A 145 15.08 11.10 1.92
C SER A 145 14.19 11.13 0.69
N ALA A 146 13.95 10.00 0.03
CA ALA A 146 12.98 9.86 -1.05
C ALA A 146 11.52 10.07 -0.58
N PHE A 147 11.28 10.10 0.73
CA PHE A 147 10.00 10.44 1.33
C PHE A 147 10.00 11.83 1.99
N ALA A 148 11.03 12.64 1.72
CA ALA A 148 11.04 14.02 2.20
C ALA A 148 9.89 14.82 1.57
N PRO A 149 9.25 15.71 2.35
CA PRO A 149 8.25 16.62 1.81
C PRO A 149 8.89 17.54 0.76
N PRO A 150 8.27 17.72 -0.43
CA PRO A 150 8.77 18.68 -1.42
C PRO A 150 8.61 20.14 -0.95
N PHE A 151 7.78 20.38 0.08
CA PHE A 151 7.56 21.72 0.64
C PHE A 151 7.63 21.69 2.17
N PRO A 152 8.77 22.06 2.79
CA PRO A 152 8.89 22.12 4.26
C PRO A 152 8.00 23.17 4.93
N THR A 153 7.61 24.19 4.18
CA THR A 153 6.65 25.22 4.64
C THR A 153 5.24 24.67 4.80
N ARG A 154 4.97 23.44 4.32
CA ARG A 154 3.64 22.84 4.26
C ARG A 154 3.61 21.37 4.70
N LEU A 155 4.11 21.08 5.89
CA LEU A 155 4.09 19.71 6.44
C LEU A 155 2.68 19.15 6.70
N ASN A 156 1.67 20.01 6.80
CA ASN A 156 0.29 19.58 7.01
C ASN A 156 -0.27 18.74 5.85
N THR A 157 0.24 18.88 4.62
CA THR A 157 -0.19 18.05 3.47
C THR A 157 0.44 16.67 3.45
N GLU A 158 1.44 16.43 4.30
CA GLU A 158 2.05 15.11 4.43
C GLU A 158 1.28 14.20 5.37
N ARG A 159 0.57 14.77 6.34
CA ARG A 159 -0.35 14.05 7.23
C ARG A 159 -1.58 13.57 6.45
N SER A 160 -1.53 12.32 6.02
CA SER A 160 -2.52 11.70 5.15
C SER A 160 -2.71 10.23 5.48
N LEU A 161 -3.58 9.53 4.74
CA LEU A 161 -3.65 8.07 4.81
C LEU A 161 -2.24 7.48 4.61
N SER A 162 -1.93 6.45 5.38
CA SER A 162 -0.67 5.72 5.23
C SER A 162 -0.64 4.94 3.92
N THR A 163 0.56 4.71 3.37
CA THR A 163 0.76 3.70 2.31
C THR A 163 0.51 2.28 2.82
N PHE A 164 0.36 2.11 4.14
CA PHE A 164 -0.04 0.86 4.78
C PHE A 164 -1.53 0.83 5.17
N ASP A 165 -2.35 1.82 4.76
CA ASP A 165 -3.80 1.86 5.04
C ASP A 165 -4.56 0.83 4.19
N VAL A 166 -4.78 -0.37 4.75
CA VAL A 166 -5.69 -1.35 4.17
C VAL A 166 -7.05 -1.25 4.86
N ARG A 167 -7.89 -0.34 4.36
CA ARG A 167 -9.20 0.00 4.97
C ARG A 167 -10.09 -1.19 5.31
N ASN A 168 -10.21 -2.13 4.39
CA ASN A 168 -11.01 -3.35 4.56
C ASN A 168 -10.14 -4.55 4.20
N ASN A 169 -10.01 -5.50 5.10
CA ASN A 169 -9.29 -6.74 4.87
C ASN A 169 -10.12 -7.92 5.38
N PHE A 170 -10.51 -8.82 4.49
CA PHE A 170 -11.29 -10.01 4.78
C PHE A 170 -10.52 -11.25 4.34
N VAL A 171 -10.32 -12.18 5.28
CA VAL A 171 -9.66 -13.45 5.03
C VAL A 171 -10.51 -14.55 5.66
N VAL A 172 -10.85 -15.57 4.88
CA VAL A 172 -11.51 -16.77 5.40
C VAL A 172 -10.84 -18.01 4.86
N SER A 173 -10.66 -19.00 5.72
CA SER A 173 -10.19 -20.33 5.35
C SER A 173 -11.01 -21.40 6.05
N GLY A 174 -11.28 -22.50 5.37
CA GLY A 174 -12.01 -23.62 5.93
C GLY A 174 -11.43 -24.96 5.53
N VAL A 175 -11.85 -26.00 6.24
CA VAL A 175 -11.63 -27.39 5.90
C VAL A 175 -12.96 -28.11 6.06
N PHE A 176 -13.41 -28.75 4.99
CA PHE A 176 -14.64 -29.53 4.93
C PHE A 176 -14.25 -30.96 4.58
N GLN A 177 -14.55 -31.90 5.46
CA GLN A 177 -14.42 -33.32 5.21
C GLN A 177 -15.76 -33.87 4.72
N SER A 178 -15.69 -34.87 3.86
CA SER A 178 -16.89 -35.54 3.38
C SER A 178 -17.62 -36.28 4.50
N PRO A 179 -18.95 -36.10 4.63
CA PRO A 179 -19.75 -36.92 5.54
C PRO A 179 -20.08 -38.30 4.96
N PHE A 180 -19.82 -38.51 3.66
CA PHE A 180 -20.16 -39.75 2.98
C PHE A 180 -19.21 -40.87 3.35
N LYS A 181 -19.75 -42.08 3.44
CA LYS A 181 -18.99 -43.30 3.70
C LYS A 181 -18.78 -44.08 2.42
N GLY A 182 -17.57 -44.62 2.28
CA GLY A 182 -17.24 -45.64 1.29
C GLY A 182 -17.63 -47.04 1.80
N GLY A 183 -17.48 -48.05 0.94
CA GLY A 183 -17.65 -49.46 1.32
C GLY A 183 -18.84 -50.18 0.67
N ALA A 184 -18.96 -51.47 0.96
CA ALA A 184 -20.06 -52.31 0.48
C ALA A 184 -21.39 -51.86 1.09
N GLY A 185 -22.46 -51.83 0.28
CA GLY A 185 -23.79 -51.36 0.70
C GLY A 185 -24.08 -49.88 0.45
N HIS A 186 -23.09 -49.08 0.05
CA HIS A 186 -23.29 -47.67 -0.33
C HIS A 186 -23.37 -47.48 -1.85
N ASN A 187 -24.25 -46.58 -2.30
CA ASN A 187 -24.42 -46.28 -3.72
C ASN A 187 -23.14 -45.64 -4.32
N PHE A 188 -23.09 -45.55 -5.65
CA PHE A 188 -21.93 -44.98 -6.35
C PHE A 188 -21.60 -43.55 -5.89
N ALA A 189 -22.60 -42.70 -5.75
CA ALA A 189 -22.41 -41.30 -5.34
C ALA A 189 -21.75 -41.18 -3.94
N SER A 190 -22.21 -41.94 -2.95
CA SER A 190 -21.62 -41.97 -1.61
C SER A 190 -20.16 -42.42 -1.64
N ARG A 191 -19.83 -43.46 -2.43
CA ARG A 191 -18.45 -43.94 -2.59
C ARG A 191 -17.55 -42.92 -3.29
N ALA A 192 -18.08 -42.26 -4.33
CA ALA A 192 -17.36 -41.22 -5.06
C ALA A 192 -17.04 -40.01 -4.16
N LEU A 193 -17.97 -39.63 -3.28
CA LEU A 193 -17.82 -38.47 -2.39
C LEU A 193 -17.10 -38.77 -1.07
N ALA A 194 -16.98 -40.02 -0.64
CA ALA A 194 -16.30 -40.40 0.61
C ALA A 194 -14.82 -39.96 0.66
N ASP A 195 -14.22 -39.82 1.84
CA ASP A 195 -12.77 -39.53 1.99
C ASP A 195 -12.26 -38.31 1.19
N MET A 196 -13.15 -37.36 0.89
CA MET A 196 -12.81 -36.09 0.25
C MET A 196 -12.60 -35.02 1.32
N THR A 197 -11.60 -34.18 1.11
CA THR A 197 -11.36 -32.96 1.89
C THR A 197 -11.31 -31.77 0.95
N PHE A 198 -12.13 -30.77 1.23
CA PHE A 198 -12.17 -29.50 0.51
C PHE A 198 -11.72 -28.37 1.43
N SER A 199 -10.71 -27.63 1.02
CA SER A 199 -10.12 -26.55 1.82
C SER A 199 -10.08 -25.25 1.03
N PRO A 200 -11.14 -24.41 1.11
CA PRO A 200 -11.16 -23.10 0.48
C PRO A 200 -10.38 -22.06 1.30
N SER A 201 -9.79 -21.08 0.61
CA SER A 201 -9.31 -19.84 1.20
C SER A 201 -9.66 -18.64 0.31
N ILE A 202 -10.17 -17.58 0.93
CA ILE A 202 -10.62 -16.37 0.24
C ILE A 202 -9.92 -15.19 0.87
N PHE A 203 -9.36 -14.34 0.02
CA PHE A 203 -8.65 -13.11 0.40
C PHE A 203 -9.27 -11.94 -0.36
N ILE A 204 -9.79 -10.95 0.38
CA ILE A 204 -10.38 -9.74 -0.19
C ILE A 204 -9.84 -8.56 0.59
N ARG A 205 -9.17 -7.62 -0.08
CA ARG A 205 -8.78 -6.34 0.54
C ARG A 205 -9.11 -5.15 -0.35
N SER A 206 -9.35 -4.01 0.28
CA SER A 206 -9.49 -2.72 -0.42
C SER A 206 -8.19 -2.31 -1.12
N GLY A 207 -8.29 -1.27 -1.95
CA GLY A 207 -7.12 -0.64 -2.54
C GLY A 207 -6.23 0.01 -1.48
N ILE A 208 -4.93 0.10 -1.80
CA ILE A 208 -3.91 0.72 -0.97
C ILE A 208 -3.69 2.16 -1.48
N PRO A 209 -3.62 3.17 -0.61
CA PRO A 209 -3.31 4.54 -1.02
C PRO A 209 -1.91 4.68 -1.63
N PHE A 210 -1.76 5.58 -2.59
CA PHE A 210 -0.49 5.93 -3.21
C PHE A 210 -0.37 7.44 -3.47
N THR A 211 0.85 7.93 -3.59
CA THR A 211 1.12 9.37 -3.74
C THR A 211 1.26 9.72 -5.21
N ILE A 212 0.35 10.55 -5.73
CA ILE A 212 0.47 11.12 -7.07
C ILE A 212 1.68 12.06 -7.09
N ARG A 213 2.57 11.92 -8.08
CA ARG A 213 3.76 12.77 -8.25
C ARG A 213 3.82 13.32 -9.66
N THR A 214 4.44 14.49 -9.84
CA THR A 214 4.62 15.10 -11.16
C THR A 214 5.71 14.39 -11.97
N GLY A 215 6.73 13.84 -11.31
CA GLY A 215 7.89 13.23 -11.97
C GLY A 215 8.83 14.25 -12.63
N THR A 216 8.58 15.54 -12.41
CA THR A 216 9.38 16.67 -12.88
C THR A 216 9.67 17.57 -11.68
N ASP A 217 10.85 18.17 -11.66
CA ASP A 217 11.21 19.16 -10.65
C ASP A 217 10.40 20.45 -10.88
N ILE A 218 9.41 20.70 -10.03
CA ILE A 218 8.52 21.87 -10.11
C ILE A 218 8.86 22.93 -9.07
N ASN A 219 9.60 22.56 -8.02
CA ASN A 219 9.96 23.44 -6.92
C ASN A 219 11.42 23.94 -7.03
N GLY A 220 12.24 23.41 -7.93
CA GLY A 220 13.62 23.85 -8.17
C GLY A 220 14.64 23.33 -7.15
N ASP A 221 14.31 22.29 -6.37
CA ASP A 221 15.20 21.67 -5.39
C ASP A 221 16.08 20.54 -5.95
N THR A 222 16.01 20.30 -7.28
CA THR A 222 16.68 19.24 -8.03
C THR A 222 16.18 17.81 -7.76
N ARG A 223 15.04 17.64 -7.08
CA ARG A 223 14.45 16.35 -6.69
C ARG A 223 13.09 16.07 -7.36
N SER A 224 13.12 15.82 -8.66
CA SER A 224 11.93 15.45 -9.44
C SER A 224 11.14 14.21 -8.94
N GLY A 225 11.78 13.33 -8.17
CA GLY A 225 11.21 12.08 -7.68
C GLY A 225 10.22 12.23 -6.51
N THR A 226 10.24 13.35 -5.79
CA THR A 226 9.37 13.64 -4.63
C THR A 226 8.23 14.60 -4.95
N ASP A 227 8.34 15.28 -6.08
CA ASP A 227 7.54 16.45 -6.41
C ASP A 227 6.08 16.14 -6.71
N ARG A 228 5.24 17.06 -6.26
CA ARG A 228 3.78 16.98 -6.32
C ARG A 228 3.23 18.40 -6.29
N LEU A 229 2.11 18.65 -6.97
CA LEU A 229 1.49 19.97 -6.93
C LEU A 229 1.19 20.41 -5.49
N PHE A 230 1.35 21.69 -5.22
CA PHE A 230 1.36 22.28 -3.87
C PHE A 230 0.06 22.09 -3.09
N TYR A 231 -1.07 21.94 -3.79
CA TYR A 231 -2.39 21.72 -3.20
C TYR A 231 -2.73 20.25 -2.97
N ILE A 232 -1.90 19.32 -3.47
CA ILE A 232 -2.13 17.89 -3.39
C ILE A 232 -1.43 17.35 -2.14
N GLY A 233 -2.16 16.59 -1.33
CA GLY A 233 -1.60 15.86 -0.19
C GLY A 233 -1.01 14.50 -0.57
N ARG A 234 -0.20 13.94 0.33
CA ARG A 234 0.35 12.58 0.18
C ARG A 234 -0.78 11.55 0.11
N ASN A 235 -0.56 10.42 -0.56
CA ASN A 235 -1.47 9.26 -0.55
C ASN A 235 -2.94 9.58 -0.88
N THR A 236 -3.14 10.51 -1.79
CA THR A 236 -4.46 10.93 -2.26
C THR A 236 -5.03 9.98 -3.32
N GLY A 237 -4.17 9.25 -4.05
CA GLY A 237 -4.57 8.21 -4.99
C GLY A 237 -4.96 6.90 -4.29
N ILE A 238 -5.86 6.13 -4.91
CA ILE A 238 -6.28 4.81 -4.41
C ILE A 238 -5.98 3.72 -5.43
N GLY A 239 -5.14 2.77 -5.02
CA GLY A 239 -4.72 1.63 -5.83
C GLY A 239 -5.81 0.57 -6.04
N PRO A 240 -5.50 -0.48 -6.81
CA PRO A 240 -6.44 -1.56 -7.11
C PRO A 240 -6.74 -2.39 -5.86
N ASN A 241 -7.96 -2.92 -5.79
CA ASN A 241 -8.32 -3.91 -4.78
C ASN A 241 -7.78 -5.30 -5.16
N TYR A 242 -7.60 -6.14 -4.15
CA TYR A 242 -7.14 -7.52 -4.33
C TYR A 242 -8.25 -8.49 -3.92
N ARG A 243 -8.53 -9.47 -4.78
CA ARG A 243 -9.52 -10.52 -4.53
C ARG A 243 -9.02 -11.83 -5.12
N SER A 244 -8.83 -12.83 -4.27
CA SER A 244 -8.46 -14.18 -4.70
C SER A 244 -9.29 -15.22 -3.98
N VAL A 245 -9.69 -16.25 -4.72
CA VAL A 245 -10.27 -17.46 -4.17
C VAL A 245 -9.36 -18.60 -4.57
N ASN A 246 -8.83 -19.28 -3.57
CA ASN A 246 -8.02 -20.46 -3.72
C ASN A 246 -8.78 -21.63 -3.11
N ALA A 247 -8.54 -22.84 -3.59
CA ALA A 247 -9.06 -24.03 -2.93
C ALA A 247 -8.17 -25.24 -3.19
N ARG A 248 -8.14 -26.14 -2.20
CA ARG A 248 -7.62 -27.49 -2.35
C ARG A 248 -8.77 -28.48 -2.34
N LEU A 249 -8.74 -29.44 -3.25
CA LEU A 249 -9.56 -30.63 -3.20
C LEU A 249 -8.64 -31.84 -3.10
N ALA A 250 -8.84 -32.67 -2.08
CA ALA A 250 -8.09 -33.91 -1.90
C ALA A 250 -9.06 -35.09 -1.78
N LYS A 251 -8.72 -36.21 -2.41
CA LYS A 251 -9.44 -37.49 -2.33
C LYS A 251 -8.46 -38.57 -1.91
N SER A 252 -8.78 -39.28 -0.82
CA SER A 252 -8.03 -40.45 -0.39
C SER A 252 -8.69 -41.74 -0.86
N PHE A 253 -7.87 -42.67 -1.34
CA PHE A 253 -8.24 -44.05 -1.69
C PHE A 253 -7.51 -44.98 -0.74
N ARG A 254 -8.25 -45.68 0.11
CA ARG A 254 -7.70 -46.63 1.09
C ARG A 254 -7.70 -48.05 0.53
N PHE A 255 -6.61 -48.79 0.74
CA PHE A 255 -6.49 -50.19 0.31
C PHE A 255 -6.95 -51.15 1.42
N GLY A 256 -8.26 -51.23 1.62
CA GLY A 256 -8.88 -52.01 2.71
C GLY A 256 -9.34 -51.13 3.87
N ALA A 257 -10.39 -51.56 4.58
CA ALA A 257 -11.05 -50.76 5.62
C ALA A 257 -10.13 -50.42 6.80
N GLU A 258 -9.15 -51.29 7.10
CA GLU A 258 -8.25 -51.19 8.26
C GLU A 258 -6.78 -50.93 7.88
N SER A 259 -6.47 -50.82 6.58
CA SER A 259 -5.11 -50.63 6.12
C SER A 259 -4.65 -49.17 6.29
N PRO A 260 -3.45 -48.92 6.84
CA PRO A 260 -2.86 -47.57 6.86
C PRO A 260 -2.48 -47.09 5.45
N LYS A 261 -2.40 -48.02 4.48
CA LYS A 261 -1.99 -47.74 3.11
C LYS A 261 -3.09 -46.99 2.35
N ARG A 262 -2.77 -45.77 1.90
CA ARG A 262 -3.67 -44.96 1.06
C ARG A 262 -2.92 -44.16 0.01
N ILE A 263 -3.61 -43.90 -1.09
CA ILE A 263 -3.22 -42.91 -2.10
C ILE A 263 -4.09 -41.68 -1.93
N GLU A 264 -3.49 -40.51 -1.79
CA GLU A 264 -4.20 -39.23 -1.83
C GLU A 264 -3.88 -38.53 -3.15
N ILE A 265 -4.92 -38.18 -3.88
CA ILE A 265 -4.84 -37.31 -5.06
C ILE A 265 -5.36 -35.94 -4.63
N SER A 266 -4.62 -34.88 -4.93
CA SER A 266 -5.04 -33.51 -4.66
C SER A 266 -4.91 -32.59 -5.86
N ALA A 267 -5.77 -31.58 -5.88
CA ALA A 267 -5.67 -30.44 -6.78
C ALA A 267 -5.73 -29.16 -5.95
N ASP A 268 -4.69 -28.33 -6.05
CA ASP A 268 -4.56 -27.06 -5.37
C ASP A 268 -4.65 -25.94 -6.42
N GLY A 269 -5.71 -25.15 -6.36
CA GLY A 269 -5.93 -24.03 -7.27
C GLY A 269 -5.77 -22.69 -6.57
N SER A 270 -4.95 -21.81 -7.11
CA SER A 270 -4.85 -20.40 -6.71
C SER A 270 -5.55 -19.50 -7.73
N ASN A 271 -6.21 -18.44 -7.26
CA ASN A 271 -6.97 -17.51 -8.10
C ASN A 271 -7.92 -18.24 -9.08
N LEU A 272 -8.79 -19.11 -8.55
CA LEU A 272 -9.63 -20.03 -9.32
C LEU A 272 -10.50 -19.35 -10.38
N PHE A 273 -10.96 -18.12 -10.09
CA PHE A 273 -11.77 -17.31 -11.00
C PHE A 273 -10.94 -16.53 -12.05
N ASN A 274 -9.63 -16.75 -12.08
CA ASN A 274 -8.69 -16.11 -13.00
C ASN A 274 -8.85 -14.57 -13.07
N ARG A 275 -9.09 -13.94 -11.92
CA ARG A 275 -9.24 -12.49 -11.84
C ARG A 275 -7.85 -11.86 -11.96
N THR A 276 -7.69 -10.90 -12.86
CA THR A 276 -6.48 -10.05 -12.88
C THR A 276 -6.45 -9.18 -11.63
N ASN A 277 -5.49 -9.45 -10.76
CA ASN A 277 -5.23 -8.69 -9.55
C ASN A 277 -4.04 -7.77 -9.82
N PHE A 278 -4.26 -6.48 -10.03
CA PHE A 278 -3.17 -5.52 -10.20
C PHE A 278 -2.45 -5.26 -8.87
N ALA A 279 -1.14 -5.06 -8.92
CA ALA A 279 -0.30 -4.87 -7.73
C ALA A 279 0.16 -3.42 -7.53
N SER A 280 0.34 -2.67 -8.62
CA SER A 280 0.82 -1.27 -8.58
C SER A 280 0.20 -0.41 -9.68
N VAL A 281 0.22 0.91 -9.45
CA VAL A 281 -0.27 1.94 -10.37
C VAL A 281 0.90 2.86 -10.72
N ASN A 282 0.95 3.39 -11.94
CA ASN A 282 1.87 4.46 -12.29
C ASN A 282 1.46 5.75 -11.57
N GLU A 283 2.24 6.09 -10.56
CA GLU A 283 2.01 7.23 -9.68
C GLU A 283 2.45 8.56 -10.30
N LEU A 284 3.21 8.49 -11.41
CA LEU A 284 3.69 9.65 -12.14
C LEU A 284 2.58 10.17 -13.06
N VAL A 285 2.19 11.41 -12.84
CA VAL A 285 1.27 12.15 -13.68
C VAL A 285 2.01 13.43 -14.11
N PRO A 286 2.72 13.39 -15.25
CA PRO A 286 3.46 14.55 -15.73
C PRO A 286 2.52 15.74 -15.94
N THR A 287 2.93 16.89 -15.43
CA THR A 287 2.22 18.16 -15.62
C THR A 287 2.95 19.00 -16.64
N ALA A 288 2.29 19.30 -17.76
CA ALA A 288 2.62 20.50 -18.53
C ALA A 288 1.88 21.69 -17.90
N PHE A 289 2.48 22.87 -17.97
CA PHE A 289 1.88 24.10 -17.46
C PHE A 289 1.62 25.06 -18.62
N ASP A 290 0.51 25.80 -18.56
CA ASP A 290 0.28 26.92 -19.48
C ASP A 290 1.17 28.12 -19.11
N ALA A 291 1.13 29.18 -19.92
CA ALA A 291 1.87 30.41 -19.65
C ALA A 291 1.47 31.11 -18.33
N ALA A 292 0.33 30.73 -17.74
CA ALA A 292 -0.16 31.21 -16.45
C ALA A 292 0.17 30.26 -15.28
N GLY A 293 0.96 29.20 -15.53
CA GLY A 293 1.39 28.24 -14.52
C GLY A 293 0.31 27.27 -14.04
N ASN A 294 -0.81 27.14 -14.77
CA ASN A 294 -1.85 26.17 -14.47
C ASN A 294 -1.52 24.81 -15.11
N PRO A 295 -1.79 23.68 -14.42
CA PRO A 295 -1.54 22.37 -14.98
C PRO A 295 -2.52 22.12 -16.13
N THR A 296 -2.01 21.79 -17.31
CA THR A 296 -2.82 21.49 -18.51
C THR A 296 -3.21 20.01 -18.59
N ALA A 297 -2.59 19.17 -17.76
CA ALA A 297 -2.91 17.76 -17.68
C ALA A 297 -4.32 17.55 -17.08
N VAL A 298 -5.18 16.89 -17.87
CA VAL A 298 -6.61 16.67 -17.58
C VAL A 298 -6.85 16.04 -16.19
N ASP A 299 -5.94 15.18 -15.73
CA ASP A 299 -6.07 14.49 -14.44
C ASP A 299 -5.94 15.44 -13.22
N TYR A 300 -5.41 16.66 -13.42
CA TYR A 300 -5.28 17.68 -12.37
C TYR A 300 -6.36 18.77 -12.41
N LEU A 301 -7.13 18.86 -13.50
CA LEU A 301 -8.12 19.92 -13.74
C LEU A 301 -9.39 19.77 -12.89
N PHE A 302 -9.67 18.58 -12.34
CA PHE A 302 -10.96 18.27 -11.72
C PHE A 302 -11.03 18.48 -10.20
N SER A 303 -10.01 19.04 -9.55
CA SER A 303 -9.94 19.30 -8.08
C SER A 303 -10.10 18.06 -7.16
N THR A 304 -10.59 16.92 -7.67
CA THR A 304 -10.73 15.67 -6.95
C THR A 304 -9.45 14.86 -7.07
N VAL A 305 -8.56 15.07 -6.12
CA VAL A 305 -7.23 14.43 -6.04
C VAL A 305 -7.30 12.92 -5.74
N ARG A 306 -8.50 12.35 -5.61
CA ARG A 306 -8.72 10.91 -5.40
C ARG A 306 -8.69 10.12 -6.71
N LEU A 307 -7.54 10.13 -7.37
CA LEU A 307 -7.32 9.38 -8.59
C LEU A 307 -7.27 7.88 -8.30
N LYS A 308 -7.76 7.08 -9.24
CA LYS A 308 -7.71 5.61 -9.18
C LYS A 308 -6.93 5.10 -10.37
N GLY A 309 -6.32 3.92 -10.23
CA GLY A 309 -5.73 3.22 -11.36
C GLY A 309 -6.77 3.03 -12.48
N ARG A 310 -6.36 3.31 -13.72
CA ARG A 310 -7.24 3.39 -14.90
C ARG A 310 -6.96 2.26 -15.87
N ARG A 311 -7.90 1.31 -15.97
CA ARG A 311 -7.80 0.17 -16.92
C ARG A 311 -7.77 0.61 -18.38
N ASP A 312 -8.43 1.71 -18.71
CA ASP A 312 -8.51 2.25 -20.06
C ASP A 312 -7.17 2.83 -20.56
N ARG A 313 -6.19 2.99 -19.67
CA ARG A 313 -4.83 3.44 -19.98
C ARG A 313 -3.79 2.32 -19.95
N ASP A 314 -4.22 1.06 -19.81
CA ASP A 314 -3.31 -0.09 -19.77
C ASP A 314 -2.72 -0.45 -21.15
N PHE A 315 -3.21 0.17 -22.23
CA PHE A 315 -2.75 -0.10 -23.61
C PHE A 315 -1.35 0.43 -23.91
N ARG A 316 -0.86 1.42 -23.15
CA ARG A 316 0.50 1.96 -23.26
C ARG A 316 1.14 1.94 -21.88
N ARG A 317 2.14 1.06 -21.69
CA ARG A 317 2.92 1.04 -20.45
C ARG A 317 3.56 2.42 -20.24
N GLY A 318 3.34 3.01 -19.08
CA GLY A 318 3.88 4.32 -18.71
C GLY A 318 2.88 5.45 -18.80
N ASP A 319 1.65 5.22 -19.29
CA ASP A 319 0.60 6.24 -19.20
C ASP A 319 0.29 6.55 -17.72
N PRO A 320 -0.04 7.81 -17.38
CA PRO A 320 -0.40 8.19 -16.03
C PRO A 320 -1.56 7.35 -15.49
N LEU A 321 -1.41 6.83 -14.27
CA LEU A 321 -2.39 5.97 -13.58
C LEU A 321 -2.64 4.60 -14.23
N SER A 322 -1.87 4.19 -15.24
CA SER A 322 -1.90 2.81 -15.79
C SER A 322 -1.43 1.79 -14.73
N PHE A 323 -1.87 0.53 -14.83
CA PHE A 323 -1.33 -0.51 -13.95
C PHE A 323 0.06 -0.97 -14.43
N THR A 324 1.03 -1.00 -13.52
CA THR A 324 2.43 -1.32 -13.88
C THR A 324 2.80 -2.77 -13.61
N SER A 325 2.02 -3.48 -12.78
CA SER A 325 2.22 -4.90 -12.49
C SER A 325 0.94 -5.59 -12.03
N ALA A 326 0.92 -6.93 -12.09
CA ALA A 326 -0.17 -7.76 -11.61
C ALA A 326 0.37 -8.99 -10.87
N PHE A 327 -0.41 -9.47 -9.90
CA PHE A 327 -0.18 -10.74 -9.22
C PHE A 327 -0.39 -11.92 -10.17
N ASN A 328 0.11 -13.08 -9.76
CA ASN A 328 0.03 -14.31 -10.53
C ASN A 328 -1.40 -14.61 -11.01
N ALA A 329 -1.48 -15.05 -12.27
CA ALA A 329 -2.71 -15.60 -12.83
C ALA A 329 -3.08 -16.92 -12.13
N ARG A 330 -4.20 -17.53 -12.55
CA ARG A 330 -4.62 -18.82 -12.02
C ARG A 330 -3.53 -19.88 -12.16
N GLN A 331 -3.20 -20.56 -11.07
CA GLN A 331 -2.31 -21.72 -11.07
C GLN A 331 -3.06 -22.93 -10.52
N ILE A 332 -2.80 -24.09 -11.09
CA ILE A 332 -3.33 -25.37 -10.64
C ILE A 332 -2.15 -26.31 -10.45
N LEU A 333 -2.01 -26.82 -9.23
CA LEU A 333 -1.00 -27.81 -8.88
C LEU A 333 -1.71 -29.12 -8.58
N LEU A 334 -1.16 -30.21 -9.11
CA LEU A 334 -1.65 -31.56 -8.86
C LEU A 334 -0.69 -32.26 -7.90
N GLY A 335 -1.25 -32.93 -6.89
CA GLY A 335 -0.50 -33.65 -5.89
C GLY A 335 -0.87 -35.13 -5.89
N LEU A 336 0.13 -35.97 -5.69
CA LEU A 336 -0.03 -37.40 -5.43
C LEU A 336 0.79 -37.74 -4.18
N LYS A 337 0.14 -38.32 -3.18
CA LYS A 337 0.79 -38.74 -1.93
C LYS A 337 0.50 -40.20 -1.65
N PHE A 338 1.56 -40.95 -1.40
CA PHE A 338 1.50 -42.32 -0.90
C PHE A 338 1.70 -42.29 0.62
N ALA A 339 0.76 -42.87 1.36
CA ALA A 339 0.92 -43.16 2.78
C ALA A 339 0.93 -44.67 2.93
N PHE A 340 1.93 -45.20 3.65
CA PHE A 340 2.16 -46.63 3.85
C PHE A 340 2.07 -47.00 5.33
#